data_AF-A0A3C0ERU2-F1
#
_entry.id   AF-A0A3C0ERU2-F1
#
_cell.length_a   1.000
_cell.length_b   1.000
_cell.length_c   1.000
_cell.angle_alpha   90.00
_cell.angle_beta   90.00
_cell.angle_gamma   90.00
#
_symmetry.space_group_name_H-M   'P 1'
#
loop_
_entity.id
_entity.type
_entity.pdbx_description
1 polymer ?
#
loop_
_entity_poly.entity_id
_entity_poly.type
_entity_poly.pdbx_seq_one_letter_code
_entity_poly.pdbx_strand_id
1 'polypeptide(L)'
;MFATSNTKECALLKHVENRKLLLQAMCLLGLTVLIYSPALQGGFVFDDIGHLRDDRRIRTFAGLIKIWLYPQQDYQHQWYPLTSTTFWLMHRLWGFHTLGFHLVNVCFHACNALLLWRLLKQLNVPGS
;
A
#
# COMPACT_ATOMS: atom_id res chain seq x y z
N MET A 1 20.75 -25.97 42.52
CA MET A 1 20.63 -26.30 41.09
C MET A 1 19.21 -26.01 40.62
N PHE A 2 18.80 -24.74 40.51
CA PHE A 2 17.41 -24.35 40.14
C PHE A 2 17.36 -22.96 39.45
N ALA A 3 18.16 -22.73 38.40
CA ALA A 3 18.14 -21.43 37.69
C ALA A 3 18.10 -21.54 36.15
N THR A 4 18.05 -22.74 35.57
CA THR A 4 18.14 -22.94 34.11
C THR A 4 16.82 -23.28 33.42
N SER A 5 15.71 -23.47 34.15
CA SER A 5 14.40 -23.75 33.52
C SER A 5 13.74 -22.48 32.96
N ASN A 6 13.89 -21.34 33.65
CA ASN A 6 13.14 -20.12 33.36
C ASN A 6 13.52 -19.45 32.02
N THR A 7 14.79 -19.54 31.61
CA THR A 7 15.25 -18.94 30.34
C THR A 7 14.82 -19.71 29.10
N LYS A 8 14.85 -21.05 29.15
CA LYS A 8 14.43 -21.91 28.04
C LYS A 8 12.91 -21.81 27.83
N GLU A 9 12.15 -21.77 28.91
CA GLU A 9 10.70 -21.66 28.89
C GLU A 9 10.25 -20.30 28.35
N CYS A 10 10.85 -19.19 28.80
CA CYS A 10 10.59 -17.86 28.26
C CYS A 10 10.93 -17.75 26.76
N ALA A 11 12.03 -18.35 26.32
CA ALA A 11 12.41 -18.37 24.91
C ALA A 11 11.42 -19.18 24.04
N LEU A 12 10.93 -20.32 24.55
CA LEU A 12 9.91 -21.13 23.88
C LEU A 12 8.59 -20.36 23.75
N LEU A 13 8.13 -19.68 24.80
CA LEU A 13 6.90 -18.89 24.78
C LEU A 13 6.98 -17.76 23.74
N LYS A 14 8.07 -16.97 23.75
CA LYS A 14 8.30 -15.93 22.73
C LYS A 14 8.31 -16.48 21.31
N HIS A 15 8.92 -17.65 21.11
CA HIS A 15 8.98 -18.27 19.79
C HIS A 15 7.59 -18.73 19.30
N VAL A 16 6.76 -19.31 20.17
CA VAL A 16 5.37 -19.68 19.83
C VAL A 16 4.53 -18.44 19.51
N GLU A 17 4.66 -17.38 20.31
CA GLU A 17 3.96 -16.11 20.07
C GLU A 17 4.36 -15.47 18.74
N ASN A 18 5.66 -15.42 18.44
CA ASN A 18 6.17 -14.91 17.17
C ASN A 18 5.67 -15.72 15.96
N ARG A 19 5.56 -17.05 16.09
CA ARG A 19 4.98 -17.88 15.03
C ARG A 19 3.49 -17.58 14.82
N LYS A 20 2.73 -17.38 15.89
CA LYS A 20 1.31 -16.98 15.77
C LYS A 20 1.16 -15.63 15.08
N LEU A 21 1.97 -14.64 15.47
CA LEU A 21 2.00 -13.32 14.83
C LEU A 21 2.35 -13.41 13.34
N LEU A 22 3.34 -14.22 12.98
CA LEU A 22 3.73 -14.42 11.59
C LEU A 22 2.60 -15.07 10.78
N LEU A 23 1.95 -16.11 11.32
CA LEU A 23 0.83 -16.77 10.66
C LEU A 23 -0.36 -15.82 10.46
N GLN A 24 -0.69 -15.00 11.47
CA GLN A 24 -1.73 -13.97 11.36
C GLN A 24 -1.40 -12.95 10.27
N ALA A 25 -0.16 -12.44 10.25
CA ALA A 25 0.30 -11.50 9.22
C ALA A 25 0.28 -12.12 7.81
N MET A 26 0.74 -13.37 7.66
CA MET A 26 0.70 -14.09 6.39
C MET A 26 -0.74 -14.35 5.92
N CYS A 27 -1.64 -14.69 6.83
CA CYS A 27 -3.07 -14.88 6.54
C CYS A 27 -3.68 -13.57 6.01
N LEU A 28 -3.45 -12.44 6.68
CA LEU A 28 -3.94 -11.13 6.24
C LEU A 28 -3.38 -10.72 4.89
N LEU A 29 -2.09 -10.95 4.65
CA LEU A 29 -1.45 -10.70 3.37
C LEU A 29 -2.08 -11.55 2.25
N GLY A 30 -2.20 -12.86 2.48
CA GLY A 30 -2.81 -13.78 1.52
C GLY A 30 -4.26 -13.44 1.22
N LEU A 31 -5.05 -13.09 2.25
CA LEU A 31 -6.44 -12.70 2.08
C LEU A 31 -6.57 -11.39 1.29
N THR A 32 -5.68 -10.42 1.54
CA THR A 32 -5.67 -9.16 0.78
C THR A 32 -5.37 -9.43 -0.69
N VAL A 33 -4.33 -10.20 -1.00
CA VAL A 33 -4.01 -10.55 -2.40
C VAL A 33 -5.15 -11.30 -3.06
N LEU A 34 -5.79 -12.24 -2.36
CA LEU A 34 -6.90 -13.03 -2.88
C LEU A 34 -8.10 -12.14 -3.24
N ILE A 35 -8.53 -11.27 -2.32
CA ILE A 35 -9.67 -10.37 -2.50
C ILE A 35 -9.43 -9.39 -3.66
N TYR A 36 -8.21 -8.86 -3.79
CA TYR A 36 -7.88 -7.90 -4.83
C TYR A 36 -7.38 -8.53 -6.13
N SER A 37 -7.26 -9.86 -6.21
CA SER A 37 -6.79 -10.54 -7.42
C SER A 37 -7.57 -10.19 -8.70
N PRO A 38 -8.92 -9.98 -8.69
CA PRO A 38 -9.63 -9.59 -9.90
C PRO A 38 -9.26 -8.19 -10.39
N ALA A 39 -8.87 -7.28 -9.49
CA ALA A 39 -8.49 -5.91 -9.85
C ALA A 39 -7.23 -5.85 -10.71
N LEU A 40 -6.35 -6.85 -10.62
CA LEU A 40 -5.10 -6.91 -11.39
C LEU A 40 -5.31 -7.00 -12.91
N GLN A 41 -6.51 -7.42 -13.35
CA GLN A 41 -6.87 -7.53 -14.77
C GLN A 41 -7.70 -6.32 -15.25
N GLY A 42 -7.98 -5.36 -14.37
CA GLY A 42 -8.80 -4.18 -14.67
C GLY A 42 -8.09 -3.13 -15.52
N GLY A 43 -8.89 -2.42 -16.33
CA GLY A 43 -8.48 -1.21 -17.04
C GLY A 43 -8.56 0.05 -16.17
N PHE A 44 -8.09 1.18 -16.70
CA PHE A 44 -8.38 2.50 -16.13
C PHE A 44 -9.87 2.82 -16.31
N VAL A 45 -10.52 3.33 -15.25
CA VAL A 45 -11.95 3.65 -15.23
C VAL A 45 -12.19 5.02 -14.58
N PHE A 46 -13.33 5.65 -14.88
CA PHE A 46 -13.73 6.93 -14.28
C PHE A 46 -12.63 8.02 -14.35
N ASP A 47 -12.22 8.53 -13.21
CA ASP A 47 -11.27 9.64 -13.02
C ASP A 47 -9.82 9.26 -13.32
N ASP A 48 -9.48 7.96 -13.36
CA ASP A 48 -8.17 7.48 -13.80
C ASP A 48 -7.79 8.08 -15.16
N ILE A 49 -8.76 8.19 -16.06
CA ILE A 49 -8.56 8.69 -17.42
C ILE A 49 -8.11 10.15 -17.38
N GLY A 50 -8.77 10.98 -16.57
CA GLY A 50 -8.39 12.40 -16.43
C GLY A 50 -7.00 12.55 -15.80
N HIS A 51 -6.73 11.78 -14.74
CA HIS A 51 -5.45 11.86 -14.03
C HIS A 51 -4.25 11.31 -14.84
N LEU A 52 -4.47 10.32 -15.72
CA LEU A 52 -3.39 9.64 -16.42
C LEU A 52 -3.33 9.99 -17.91
N ARG A 53 -4.43 9.86 -18.64
CA ARG A 53 -4.40 10.05 -20.09
C ARG A 53 -4.39 11.52 -20.47
N ASP A 54 -5.24 12.31 -19.82
CA ASP A 54 -5.48 13.69 -20.21
C ASP A 54 -4.48 14.66 -19.57
N ASP A 55 -3.98 14.36 -18.37
CA ASP A 55 -2.96 15.17 -17.72
C ASP A 55 -1.58 15.03 -18.39
N ARG A 56 -1.23 16.03 -19.20
CA ARG A 56 0.08 16.07 -19.87
C ARG A 56 1.25 16.31 -18.90
N ARG A 57 1.00 16.79 -17.68
CA ARG A 57 2.04 17.08 -16.68
C ARG A 57 2.76 15.80 -16.24
N ILE A 58 2.07 14.66 -16.21
CA ILE A 58 2.70 13.39 -15.79
C ILE A 58 3.78 12.89 -16.77
N ARG A 59 3.79 13.39 -18.01
CA ARG A 59 4.63 12.87 -19.09
C ARG A 59 6.05 13.44 -19.11
N THR A 60 6.32 14.55 -18.41
CA THR A 60 7.61 15.26 -18.47
C THR A 60 8.12 15.63 -17.08
N PHE A 61 9.43 15.79 -16.91
CA PHE A 61 10.00 16.28 -15.64
C PHE A 61 9.57 17.73 -15.36
N ALA A 62 9.50 18.58 -16.39
CA ALA A 62 8.94 19.94 -16.25
C ALA A 62 7.48 19.92 -15.77
N GLY A 63 6.72 18.89 -16.13
CA GLY A 63 5.37 18.69 -15.63
C GLY A 63 5.32 18.36 -14.13
N LEU A 64 6.31 17.69 -13.57
CA LEU A 64 6.44 17.50 -12.11
C LEU A 64 6.60 18.84 -11.40
N ILE A 65 7.43 19.74 -11.92
CA ILE A 65 7.57 21.10 -11.38
C ILE A 65 6.21 21.83 -11.45
N LYS A 66 5.46 21.65 -12.54
CA LYS A 66 4.14 22.25 -12.73
C LYS A 66 3.10 21.76 -11.72
N ILE A 67 3.11 20.45 -11.39
CA ILE A 67 2.23 19.85 -10.38
C ILE A 67 2.33 20.57 -9.03
N TRP A 68 3.55 20.95 -8.62
CA TRP A 68 3.79 21.57 -7.32
C TRP A 68 3.65 23.09 -7.30
N LEU A 69 4.08 23.77 -8.37
CA LEU A 69 4.22 25.24 -8.35
C LEU A 69 3.09 25.99 -9.07
N TYR A 70 2.26 25.30 -9.84
CA TYR A 70 1.21 25.92 -10.66
C TYR A 70 -0.14 25.23 -10.42
N PRO A 71 -0.74 25.38 -9.22
CA PRO A 71 -2.01 24.73 -8.85
C PRO A 71 -3.16 25.07 -9.81
N GLN A 72 -3.16 26.28 -10.36
CA GLN A 72 -4.13 26.72 -11.37
C GLN A 72 -4.07 25.93 -12.67
N GLN A 73 -3.00 25.17 -12.93
CA GLN A 73 -2.88 24.31 -14.12
C GLN A 73 -3.53 22.93 -13.92
N ASP A 74 -4.08 22.67 -12.73
CA ASP A 74 -4.92 21.52 -12.45
C ASP A 74 -6.36 21.80 -12.90
N TYR A 75 -6.59 21.76 -14.21
CA TYR A 75 -7.88 22.15 -14.79
C TYR A 75 -8.92 21.03 -14.78
N GLN A 76 -8.48 19.78 -14.63
CA GLN A 76 -9.36 18.62 -14.70
C GLN A 76 -9.80 18.12 -13.32
N HIS A 77 -9.03 18.43 -12.27
CA HIS A 77 -9.20 17.88 -10.93
C HIS A 77 -8.88 18.89 -9.84
N GLN A 78 -9.18 18.54 -8.59
CA GLN A 78 -8.72 19.28 -7.42
C GLN A 78 -7.19 19.16 -7.29
N TRP A 79 -6.53 20.21 -6.77
CA TRP A 79 -5.07 20.26 -6.67
C TRP A 79 -4.54 19.28 -5.63
N TYR A 80 -3.98 18.16 -6.10
CA TYR A 80 -3.42 17.09 -5.28
C TYR A 80 -1.98 16.77 -5.68
N PRO A 81 -1.01 17.62 -5.27
CA PRO A 81 0.36 17.54 -5.79
C PRO A 81 1.06 16.21 -5.46
N LEU A 82 0.78 15.63 -4.29
CA LEU A 82 1.30 14.32 -3.91
C LEU A 82 0.71 13.20 -4.79
N THR A 83 -0.60 13.17 -4.97
CA THR A 83 -1.28 12.18 -5.82
C THR A 83 -0.79 12.26 -7.27
N SER A 84 -0.73 13.47 -7.83
CA SER A 84 -0.23 13.70 -9.19
C SER A 84 1.25 13.34 -9.32
N THR A 85 2.06 13.52 -8.27
CA THR A 85 3.45 13.04 -8.23
C THR A 85 3.53 11.51 -8.24
N THR A 86 2.66 10.83 -7.50
CA THR A 86 2.56 9.37 -7.54
C THR A 86 2.19 8.91 -8.95
N PHE A 87 1.19 9.51 -9.60
CA PHE A 87 0.85 9.19 -10.98
C PHE A 87 1.99 9.45 -11.98
N TRP A 88 2.73 10.56 -11.81
CA TRP A 88 3.94 10.83 -12.57
C TRP A 88 4.98 9.72 -12.41
N LEU A 89 5.23 9.27 -11.17
CA LEU A 89 6.18 8.20 -10.88
C LEU A 89 5.71 6.85 -11.44
N MET A 90 4.44 6.50 -11.25
CA MET A 90 3.85 5.27 -11.77
C MET A 90 3.94 5.22 -13.29
N HIS A 91 3.63 6.33 -13.97
CA HIS A 91 3.78 6.44 -15.42
C HIS A 91 5.25 6.31 -15.86
N ARG A 92 6.22 6.78 -15.09
CA ARG A 92 7.66 6.61 -15.42
C ARG A 92 8.12 5.15 -15.36
N LEU A 93 7.59 4.40 -14.40
CA LEU A 93 8.01 3.03 -14.13
C LEU A 93 7.25 2.01 -14.97
N TRP A 94 5.96 2.25 -15.23
CA TRP A 94 5.07 1.29 -15.91
C TRP A 94 4.35 1.87 -17.14
N GLY A 95 4.57 3.13 -17.51
CA GLY A 95 3.83 3.78 -18.60
C GLY A 95 2.33 3.77 -18.33
N PHE A 96 1.54 3.39 -19.34
CA PHE A 96 0.09 3.20 -19.21
C PHE A 96 -0.31 1.74 -18.96
N HIS A 97 0.61 0.88 -18.51
CA HIS A 97 0.28 -0.48 -18.12
C HIS A 97 -0.37 -0.49 -16.74
N THR A 98 -1.67 -0.79 -16.69
CA THR A 98 -2.50 -0.77 -15.47
C THR A 98 -2.01 -1.70 -14.38
N LEU A 99 -1.36 -2.81 -14.74
CA LEU A 99 -0.84 -3.80 -13.79
C LEU A 99 0.06 -3.17 -12.72
N GLY A 100 0.96 -2.25 -13.10
CA GLY A 100 1.85 -1.59 -12.13
C GLY A 100 1.09 -0.78 -11.08
N PHE A 101 0.07 -0.04 -11.52
CA PHE A 101 -0.82 0.75 -10.67
C PHE A 101 -1.55 -0.15 -9.67
N HIS A 102 -2.13 -1.26 -10.16
CA HIS A 102 -2.86 -2.20 -9.32
C HIS A 102 -1.95 -2.90 -8.31
N LEU A 103 -0.74 -3.31 -8.71
CA LEU A 103 0.21 -3.95 -7.78
C LEU A 103 0.58 -3.03 -6.63
N VAL A 104 0.88 -1.76 -6.91
CA VAL A 104 1.20 -0.77 -5.87
C VAL A 104 0.00 -0.53 -4.95
N ASN A 105 -1.22 -0.45 -5.50
CA ASN A 105 -2.43 -0.33 -4.69
C ASN A 105 -2.65 -1.55 -3.77
N VAL A 106 -2.47 -2.78 -4.29
CA VAL A 106 -2.59 -4.00 -3.48
C VAL A 106 -1.52 -4.04 -2.38
N CYS A 107 -0.30 -3.62 -2.67
CA CYS A 107 0.75 -3.47 -1.66
C CYS A 107 0.35 -2.47 -0.57
N PHE A 108 -0.20 -1.30 -0.94
CA PHE A 108 -0.70 -0.34 0.05
C PHE A 108 -1.85 -0.89 0.89
N HIS A 109 -2.80 -1.62 0.29
CA HIS A 109 -3.86 -2.28 1.04
C HIS A 109 -3.29 -3.30 2.04
N ALA A 110 -2.32 -4.12 1.63
CA ALA A 110 -1.67 -5.09 2.50
C ALA A 110 -0.91 -4.40 3.66
N CYS A 111 -0.15 -3.34 3.36
CA CYS A 111 0.54 -2.55 4.37
C CYS A 111 -0.45 -1.94 5.37
N ASN A 112 -1.53 -1.33 4.89
CA ASN A 112 -2.55 -0.73 5.77
C ASN A 112 -3.26 -1.78 6.62
N ALA A 113 -3.61 -2.95 6.07
CA ALA A 113 -4.21 -4.05 6.82
C ALA A 113 -3.28 -4.52 7.95
N LEU A 114 -1.99 -4.69 7.67
CA LEU A 114 -0.99 -5.10 8.67
C LEU A 114 -0.76 -4.02 9.74
N LEU A 115 -0.71 -2.74 9.35
CA LEU A 115 -0.56 -1.62 10.28
C LEU A 115 -1.78 -1.50 11.20
N LEU A 116 -2.98 -1.58 10.63
CA LEU A 116 -4.23 -1.55 11.40
C LEU A 116 -4.30 -2.72 12.37
N TRP A 117 -4.01 -3.94 11.90
CA TRP A 117 -3.96 -5.11 12.76
C TRP A 117 -2.99 -4.94 13.92
N ARG A 118 -1.76 -4.46 13.66
CA ARG A 118 -0.78 -4.18 14.72
C ARG A 118 -1.27 -3.12 15.70
N LEU A 119 -1.91 -2.06 15.21
CA LEU A 119 -2.49 -1.02 16.05
C LEU A 119 -3.59 -1.60 16.96
N LEU A 120 -4.48 -2.42 16.41
CA LEU A 120 -5.55 -3.07 17.19
C LEU A 120 -4.99 -4.00 18.27
N LYS A 121 -3.92 -4.75 17.97
CA LYS A 121 -3.22 -5.56 18.98
C LYS A 121 -2.59 -4.70 20.07
N GLN A 122 -1.98 -3.58 19.72
CA GLN A 122 -1.40 -2.64 20.70
C GLN A 122 -2.48 -2.04 21.62
N LEU A 123 -3.69 -1.84 21.09
CA LEU A 123 -4.83 -1.34 21.84
C LEU A 123 -5.60 -2.44 22.61
N ASN A 124 -5.17 -3.71 22.54
CA ASN A 124 -5.83 -4.87 23.16
C ASN A 124 -7.31 -5.03 22.76
N VAL A 125 -7.65 -4.73 21.51
CA VAL A 125 -9.02 -4.89 21.01
C VAL A 125 -9.37 -6.38 20.92
N PRO A 126 -10.50 -6.84 21.49
CA PRO A 126 -10.92 -8.25 21.37
C PRO A 126 -11.06 -8.65 19.89
N GLY A 127 -10.42 -9.76 19.49
CA GLY A 127 -10.49 -10.27 18.12
C GLY A 127 -9.36 -9.82 17.18
N SER A 128 -8.40 -9.00 17.65
CA SER A 128 -7.17 -8.64 16.93
C SER A 128 -6.04 -9.69 17.04
#